data_AF-A0A537SLT6-F1
#
_entry.id   AF-A0A537SLT6-F1
#
_cell.length_a   1.000
_cell.length_b   1.000
_cell.length_c   1.000
_cell.angle_alpha   90.00
_cell.angle_beta   90.00
_cell.angle_gamma   90.00
#
_symmetry.space_group_name_H-M   'P 1'
#
loop_
_entity.id
_entity.type
_entity.pdbx_description
1 polymer ?
#
loop_
_entity_poly.entity_id
_entity_poly.type
_entity_poly.pdbx_seq_one_letter_code
_entity_poly.pdbx_strand_id
1 'polypeptide(L)' 'MTKTKLDLTGLKCPLPALKTRKALKTLKAGDLLEVRCTDPLSAIDIPN' A
#
# COMPACT_ATOMS: atom_id res chain seq x y z
N MET A 1 -16.84 6.76 4.83
CA MET A 1 -15.68 6.58 3.95
C MET A 1 -14.45 7.08 4.69
N THR A 2 -13.61 6.17 5.16
CA THR A 2 -12.40 6.52 5.92
C THR A 2 -11.20 6.44 4.99
N LYS A 3 -10.28 7.40 5.08
CA LYS A 3 -9.05 7.42 4.30
C LYS A 3 -7.85 7.10 5.19
N THR A 4 -7.23 5.95 4.98
CA THR A 4 -6.04 5.49 5.70
C THR A 4 -4.80 5.81 4.86
N LYS A 5 -3.79 6.42 5.49
CA LYS A 5 -2.50 6.72 4.86
C LYS A 5 -1.44 5.74 5.35
N LEU A 6 -0.65 5.20 4.44
CA LEU A 6 0.41 4.25 4.72
C LEU A 6 1.71 4.73 4.07
N ASP A 7 2.67 5.14 4.89
CA ASP A 7 4.00 5.53 4.44
C ASP A 7 4.94 4.32 4.45
N LEU A 8 5.40 3.94 3.27
CA LEU A 8 6.33 2.85 2.99
C LEU A 8 7.59 3.37 2.28
N THR A 9 7.87 4.67 2.39
CA THR A 9 9.10 5.26 1.85
C THR A 9 10.34 4.61 2.49
N GLY A 10 11.40 4.46 1.71
CA GLY A 10 12.63 3.77 2.14
C GLY A 10 12.54 2.24 2.18
N LEU A 11 11.36 1.64 2.00
CA LEU A 11 11.22 0.19 1.84
C LEU A 11 11.43 -0.21 0.38
N LYS A 12 12.05 -1.37 0.17
CA LYS A 12 12.29 -1.97 -1.15
C LYS A 12 11.39 -3.18 -1.39
N CYS A 13 11.16 -3.51 -2.66
CA CYS A 13 10.46 -4.75 -3.04
C CYS A 13 11.05 -5.97 -2.29
N PRO A 14 10.20 -6.85 -1.70
CA PRO A 14 8.74 -6.94 -1.83
C PRO A 14 7.94 -6.26 -0.70
N LEU A 15 8.60 -5.53 0.20
CA LEU A 15 7.97 -5.03 1.43
C LEU A 15 6.79 -4.07 1.19
N PRO A 16 6.85 -3.12 0.24
CA PRO A 16 5.74 -2.22 -0.03
C PRO A 16 4.45 -2.95 -0.43
N ALA A 17 4.56 -3.93 -1.33
CA ALA A 17 3.42 -4.73 -1.80
C ALA A 17 2.80 -5.55 -0.66
N LEU A 18 3.62 -6.25 0.12
CA LEU A 18 3.14 -7.07 1.23
C LEU A 18 2.43 -6.23 2.31
N LYS A 19 2.99 -5.08 2.68
CA LYS A 19 2.40 -4.18 3.68
C LYS A 19 1.12 -3.53 3.16
N THR A 20 1.08 -3.11 1.90
CA THR A 20 -0.11 -2.57 1.24
C THR A 20 -1.25 -3.59 1.25
N ARG A 21 -0.97 -4.84 0.82
CA ARG A 21 -1.95 -5.93 0.83
C ARG A 21 -2.43 -6.26 2.25
N LYS A 22 -1.55 -6.22 3.25
CA LYS A 22 -1.93 -6.41 4.66
C LYS A 22 -2.88 -5.30 5.14
N ALA A 23 -2.59 -4.03 4.82
CA ALA A 23 -3.45 -2.91 5.18
C ALA A 23 -4.82 -2.98 4.48
N LEU A 24 -4.85 -3.32 3.18
CA LEU A 24 -6.09 -3.49 2.43
C LEU A 24 -7.01 -4.55 3.06
N LYS A 25 -6.47 -5.67 3.55
CA LYS A 25 -7.25 -6.71 4.24
C LYS A 25 -7.96 -6.23 5.50
N THR A 26 -7.49 -5.15 6.11
CA THR A 26 -8.09 -4.59 7.33
C THR A 26 -9.12 -3.50 7.05
N LEU A 27 -9.20 -3.02 5.80
CA LEU A 27 -10.13 -1.98 5.40
C LEU A 27 -11.50 -2.56 5.05
N LYS A 28 -12.54 -1.75 5.25
CA LYS A 28 -13.91 -2.12 4.87
C LYS A 28 -14.18 -1.65 3.44
N ALA A 29 -15.18 -2.25 2.81
CA ALA A 29 -15.65 -1.80 1.50
C ALA A 29 -16.06 -0.31 1.58
N GLY A 30 -15.53 0.50 0.66
CA GLY A 30 -15.75 1.95 0.64
C GLY A 30 -14.72 2.76 1.43
N ASP A 31 -13.75 2.14 2.09
CA ASP A 31 -12.58 2.84 2.63
C ASP A 31 -11.48 3.00 1.56
N LEU A 32 -10.67 4.05 1.72
CA LEU A 32 -9.56 4.37 0.83
C LEU A 32 -8.22 4.13 1.53
N LEU A 33 -7.29 3.47 0.84
CA LEU A 33 -5.89 3.38 1.23
C LEU A 33 -5.04 4.27 0.33
N GLU A 34 -4.33 5.24 0.91
CA GLU A 34 -3.30 6.02 0.24
C GLU A 34 -1.94 5.47 0.65
N VAL A 35 -1.16 4.95 -0.31
CA VAL A 35 0.18 4.41 -0.05
C VAL A 35 1.22 5.34 -0.65
N ARG A 36 2.22 5.71 0.15
CA ARG A 36 3.39 6.44 -0.32
C ARG A 36 4.61 5.52 -0.31
N CYS A 37 5.22 5.32 -1.47
CA CYS A 37 6.40 4.48 -1.63
C CYS A 37 7.39 5.14 -2.59
N THR A 38 8.69 4.89 -2.37
CA THR A 38 9.79 5.43 -3.20
C THR A 38 10.40 4.39 -4.12
N ASP A 39 10.00 3.14 -3.98
CA ASP A 39 10.50 2.02 -4.78
C ASP A 39 9.77 1.96 -6.13
N PRO A 40 10.49 1.96 -7.27
CA PRO A 40 9.86 2.01 -8.60
C PRO A 40 9.07 0.74 -8.92
N LEU A 41 9.47 -0.41 -8.36
CA LEU A 41 8.77 -1.68 -8.57
C LEU A 41 7.39 -1.71 -7.88
N SER A 42 7.20 -0.91 -6.84
CA SER A 42 5.91 -0.82 -6.12
C SER A 42 4.75 -0.38 -7.02
N ALA A 43 5.01 0.39 -8.08
CA ALA A 43 3.99 0.79 -9.05
C ALA A 43 3.46 -0.40 -9.88
N ILE A 44 4.25 -1.45 -10.02
CA ILE A 44 3.92 -2.66 -10.78
C ILE A 44 3.38 -3.75 -9.84
N ASP A 45 3.94 -3.87 -8.63
CA ASP A 45 3.61 -4.94 -7.69
C ASP A 45 2.32 -4.70 -6.89
N ILE A 46 1.93 -3.44 -6.64
CA ILE A 46 0.73 -3.11 -5.85
C ILE A 46 -0.60 -3.33 -6.61
N PRO A 47 -0.75 -2.97 -7.90
CA PRO A 47 -2.02 -3.15 -8.61
C PRO A 47 -2.32 -4.59 -9.05
N ASN A 48 -1.37 -5.53 -8.91
CA ASN A 48 -1.57 -6.96 -9.17
C ASN A 48 -2.19 -7.68 -7.95
#